data_AF-A0A7C3DYI0-F1
#
_entry.id   AF-A0A7C3DYI0-F1
#
_cell.length_a   1.000
_cell.length_b   1.000
_cell.length_c   1.000
_cell.angle_alpha   90.00
_cell.angle_beta   90.00
_cell.angle_gamma   90.00
#
_symmetry.space_group_name_H-M   'P 1'
#
loop_
_entity.id
_entity.type
_entity.pdbx_description
1 polymer ?
#
loop_
_entity_poly.entity_id
_entity_poly.type
_entity_poly.pdbx_seq_one_letter_code
_entity_poly.pdbx_strand_id
1 'polypeptide(L)'
;ISTFSQDFQTILERTVSIASLPAKQLEAYQQEILADKTALGAVSRSVSSLAGSLRSLASLKSGGALTVSSSSSKVTAAKTSGASPGVYVLSEITSLAQSSVYTAVHGMPDTAATPVDPDGEFALFINGAEHRLSLGEGENSLSGLRDAINAAALGLTAAIVDSGSGPNRFFLTLTANEPGARTFELRTEAADPGSNLLAVTRAGSDAQFKLNGISMASSDNRIRGAIQGVDFTLNATTSPSEIIELTVKSDRTPVISALSGFVTAYNDLASTLALHRGDAGGSLSGSSIVLDLARQMMALNGLSGDGPAANLAALGITLNREGVMSLDSSVLSGMNAAAFHQALDFLASPTSGFASMVNAFEQFSDPVSGAIQTEIGYLNEANQRYSSQMEAITGRVSLMQAALLAKLQAADSVLAALESKRNLLDAVVESLNTVTNGKRKA
;
A
#
# COMPACT_ATOMS: atom_id res chain seq x y z
N ILE A 1 -59.38 33.33 -11.77
CA ILE A 1 -57.92 33.31 -12.08
C ILE A 1 -57.80 33.81 -13.51
N SER A 2 -57.19 34.97 -13.72
CA SER A 2 -57.06 35.60 -15.03
C SER A 2 -56.28 34.69 -15.99
N THR A 3 -56.75 34.50 -17.23
CA THR A 3 -56.07 33.72 -18.28
C THR A 3 -54.64 34.20 -18.55
N PHE A 4 -54.37 35.49 -18.35
CA PHE A 4 -53.04 36.07 -18.49
C PHE A 4 -52.03 35.50 -17.48
N SER A 5 -52.46 35.10 -16.29
CA SER A 5 -51.58 34.58 -15.24
C SER A 5 -50.93 33.24 -15.63
N GLN A 6 -51.65 32.37 -16.34
CA GLN A 6 -51.12 31.09 -16.84
C GLN A 6 -50.12 31.29 -17.99
N ASP A 7 -50.40 32.20 -18.91
CA ASP A 7 -49.48 32.52 -20.01
C ASP A 7 -48.16 33.10 -19.48
N PHE A 8 -48.23 33.98 -18.47
CA PHE A 8 -47.03 34.54 -17.83
C PHE A 8 -46.23 33.50 -17.05
N GLN A 9 -46.88 32.56 -16.35
CA GLN A 9 -46.18 31.44 -15.71
C GLN A 9 -45.48 30.56 -16.74
N THR A 10 -46.13 30.27 -17.86
CA THR A 10 -45.53 29.49 -18.96
C THR A 10 -44.32 30.20 -19.56
N ILE A 11 -44.38 31.52 -19.75
CA ILE A 11 -43.25 32.33 -20.23
C ILE A 11 -42.11 32.33 -19.22
N LEU A 12 -42.41 32.46 -17.92
CA LEU A 12 -41.43 32.40 -16.84
C LEU A 12 -40.67 31.06 -16.86
N GLU A 13 -41.39 29.95 -16.87
CA GLU A 13 -40.81 28.60 -16.91
C GLU A 13 -39.94 28.39 -18.14
N ARG A 14 -40.40 28.80 -19.32
CA ARG A 14 -39.61 28.73 -20.56
C ARG A 14 -38.35 29.59 -20.46
N THR A 15 -38.45 30.80 -19.93
CA THR A 15 -37.32 31.73 -19.79
C THR A 15 -36.26 31.17 -18.84
N VAL A 16 -36.69 30.64 -17.70
CA VAL A 16 -35.81 29.96 -16.72
C VAL A 16 -35.17 28.72 -17.34
N SER A 17 -35.93 27.89 -18.04
CA SER A 17 -35.44 26.68 -18.71
C SER A 17 -34.36 27.00 -19.76
N ILE A 18 -34.60 27.99 -20.62
CA ILE A 18 -33.61 28.45 -21.61
C ILE A 18 -32.36 28.99 -20.92
N ALA A 19 -32.52 29.81 -19.88
CA ALA A 19 -31.39 30.38 -19.15
C ALA A 19 -30.57 29.33 -18.40
N SER A 20 -31.16 28.16 -18.09
CA SER A 20 -30.50 27.01 -17.48
C SER A 20 -29.75 26.09 -18.45
N LEU A 21 -29.94 26.23 -19.77
CA LEU A 21 -29.32 25.34 -20.77
C LEU A 21 -27.78 25.27 -20.67
N PRO A 22 -27.05 26.38 -20.46
CA PRO A 22 -25.59 26.30 -20.31
C PRO A 22 -25.17 25.50 -19.07
N ALA A 23 -25.92 25.58 -17.96
CA ALA A 23 -25.65 24.78 -16.77
C ALA A 23 -25.88 23.28 -17.02
N LYS A 24 -26.94 22.92 -17.76
CA LYS A 24 -27.20 21.52 -18.16
C LYS A 24 -26.11 20.97 -19.08
N GLN A 25 -25.55 21.80 -19.95
CA GLN A 25 -24.44 21.40 -20.80
C GLN A 25 -23.17 21.15 -19.97
N LEU A 26 -22.86 22.03 -19.02
CA LEU A 26 -21.75 21.82 -18.08
C LEU A 26 -21.94 20.56 -17.23
N GLU A 27 -23.16 20.29 -16.77
CA GLU A 27 -23.50 19.06 -16.05
C GLU A 27 -23.22 17.81 -16.89
N ALA A 28 -23.56 17.84 -18.19
CA ALA A 28 -23.22 16.74 -19.11
C ALA A 28 -21.70 16.55 -19.25
N TYR A 29 -20.92 17.64 -19.34
CA TYR A 29 -19.45 17.55 -19.35
C TYR A 29 -18.88 17.00 -18.03
N GLN A 30 -19.50 17.30 -16.89
CA GLN A 30 -19.09 16.70 -15.61
C GLN A 30 -19.32 15.18 -15.59
N GLN A 31 -20.44 14.71 -16.15
CA GLN A 31 -20.70 13.27 -16.27
C GLN A 31 -19.66 12.58 -17.16
N GLU A 32 -19.27 13.22 -18.27
CA GLU A 32 -18.20 12.73 -19.15
C GLU A 32 -16.85 12.67 -18.41
N ILE A 33 -16.46 13.74 -17.70
CA ILE A 33 -15.25 13.75 -16.86
C ILE A 33 -15.28 12.63 -15.80
N LEU A 34 -16.42 12.38 -15.17
CA LEU A 34 -16.55 11.31 -14.19
C LEU A 34 -16.40 9.91 -14.82
N ALA A 35 -16.93 9.71 -16.02
CA ALA A 35 -16.74 8.49 -16.79
C ALA A 35 -15.26 8.30 -17.15
N ASP A 36 -14.59 9.34 -17.63
CA ASP A 36 -13.16 9.31 -17.97
C ASP A 36 -12.28 9.01 -16.77
N LYS A 37 -12.52 9.67 -15.64
CA LYS A 37 -11.77 9.39 -14.41
C LYS A 37 -11.95 7.94 -13.95
N THR A 38 -13.17 7.40 -14.07
CA THR A 38 -13.46 6.01 -13.70
C THR A 38 -12.71 5.04 -14.62
N ALA A 39 -12.75 5.30 -15.92
CA ALA A 39 -12.04 4.53 -16.93
C ALA A 39 -10.52 4.60 -16.74
N LEU A 40 -9.95 5.80 -16.54
CA LEU A 40 -8.54 6.02 -16.27
C LEU A 40 -8.10 5.32 -14.98
N GLY A 41 -8.93 5.33 -13.94
CA GLY A 41 -8.67 4.58 -12.71
C GLY A 41 -8.63 3.06 -12.94
N ALA A 42 -9.49 2.52 -13.80
CA ALA A 42 -9.44 1.11 -14.19
C ALA A 42 -8.19 0.78 -15.00
N VAL A 43 -7.85 1.60 -16.01
CA VAL A 43 -6.62 1.47 -16.80
C VAL A 43 -5.39 1.53 -15.89
N SER A 44 -5.32 2.49 -14.97
CA SER A 44 -4.21 2.65 -14.03
C SER A 44 -3.96 1.39 -13.21
N ARG A 45 -5.01 0.81 -12.63
CA ARG A 45 -4.89 -0.46 -11.87
C ARG A 45 -4.37 -1.61 -12.72
N SER A 46 -4.88 -1.77 -13.94
CA SER A 46 -4.43 -2.83 -14.86
C SER A 46 -2.98 -2.63 -15.29
N VAL A 47 -2.57 -1.38 -15.56
CA VAL A 47 -1.17 -1.04 -15.87
C VAL A 47 -0.24 -1.28 -14.68
N SER A 48 -0.64 -0.88 -13.47
CA SER A 48 0.14 -1.17 -12.24
C SER A 48 0.30 -2.67 -12.01
N SER A 49 -0.75 -3.46 -12.25
CA SER A 49 -0.72 -4.92 -12.15
C SER A 49 0.29 -5.52 -13.14
N LEU A 50 0.27 -5.06 -14.40
CA LEU A 50 1.25 -5.48 -15.41
C LEU A 50 2.68 -5.08 -15.02
N ALA A 51 2.90 -3.83 -14.61
CA ALA A 51 4.20 -3.35 -14.15
C ALA A 51 4.72 -4.18 -12.94
N GLY A 52 3.84 -4.51 -11.99
CA GLY A 52 4.17 -5.36 -10.84
C GLY A 52 4.55 -6.79 -11.22
N SER A 53 3.84 -7.40 -12.18
CA SER A 53 4.18 -8.74 -12.67
C SER A 53 5.51 -8.75 -13.43
N LEU A 54 5.79 -7.73 -14.26
CA LEU A 54 7.09 -7.53 -14.91
C LEU A 54 8.23 -7.38 -13.89
N ARG A 55 8.02 -6.59 -12.84
CA ARG A 55 9.01 -6.40 -11.76
C ARG A 55 9.28 -7.70 -11.00
N SER A 56 8.23 -8.47 -10.74
CA SER A 56 8.35 -9.78 -10.09
C SER A 56 9.16 -10.75 -10.96
N LEU A 57 8.90 -10.79 -12.27
CA LEU A 57 9.69 -11.57 -13.22
C LEU A 57 11.16 -11.10 -13.29
N ALA A 58 11.40 -9.79 -13.34
CA ALA A 58 12.74 -9.20 -13.34
C ALA A 58 13.55 -9.54 -12.07
N SER A 59 12.87 -9.77 -10.95
CA SER A 59 13.51 -10.18 -9.69
C SER A 59 13.98 -11.65 -9.70
N LEU A 60 13.43 -12.48 -10.58
CA LEU A 60 13.80 -13.88 -10.76
C LEU A 60 15.10 -13.98 -11.58
N LYS A 61 16.21 -13.59 -10.96
CA LYS A 61 17.58 -13.82 -11.48
C LYS A 61 17.87 -15.32 -11.58
N SER A 62 19.07 -15.71 -11.99
CA SER A 62 19.51 -17.12 -12.07
C SER A 62 19.24 -17.99 -10.83
N GLY A 63 19.15 -17.41 -9.61
CA GLY A 63 18.72 -18.11 -8.38
C GLY A 63 17.20 -18.26 -8.18
N GLY A 64 16.38 -17.61 -9.02
CA GLY A 64 14.92 -17.59 -8.98
C GLY A 64 14.27 -18.95 -9.17
N ALA A 65 14.98 -19.88 -9.82
CA ALA A 65 14.51 -21.22 -10.13
C ALA A 65 15.19 -22.33 -9.32
N LEU A 66 15.73 -21.98 -8.16
CA LEU A 66 16.10 -22.93 -7.13
C LEU A 66 15.05 -22.88 -6.03
N THR A 67 14.75 -24.02 -5.42
CA THR A 67 14.06 -24.08 -4.13
C THR A 67 14.96 -24.74 -3.11
N VAL A 68 14.80 -24.31 -1.87
CA VAL A 68 15.45 -24.90 -0.71
C VAL A 68 14.35 -25.49 0.15
N SER A 69 14.46 -26.77 0.46
CA SER A 69 13.54 -27.48 1.34
C SER A 69 14.30 -28.14 2.48
N SER A 70 13.68 -28.20 3.65
CA SER A 70 14.17 -28.96 4.80
C SER A 70 13.33 -30.22 4.97
N SER A 71 13.95 -31.33 5.37
CA SER A 71 13.23 -32.56 5.71
C SER A 71 12.48 -32.49 7.06
N SER A 72 12.70 -31.43 7.86
CA SER A 72 12.09 -31.27 9.20
C SER A 72 11.84 -29.80 9.54
N SER A 73 10.75 -29.49 10.24
CA SER A 73 10.42 -28.13 10.71
C SER A 73 11.40 -27.58 11.76
N LYS A 74 12.22 -28.45 12.37
CA LYS A 74 13.28 -28.06 13.31
C LYS A 74 14.36 -27.19 12.67
N VAL A 75 14.48 -27.22 11.34
CA VAL A 75 15.32 -26.28 10.58
C VAL A 75 14.49 -25.72 9.43
N THR A 76 14.40 -24.41 9.32
CA THR A 76 13.84 -23.75 8.13
C THR A 76 14.97 -23.17 7.31
N ALA A 77 14.83 -23.16 5.99
CA ALA A 77 15.88 -22.67 5.10
C ALA A 77 15.29 -21.79 4.00
N ALA A 78 16.05 -20.78 3.62
CA ALA A 78 15.70 -19.83 2.58
C ALA A 78 16.89 -19.65 1.64
N LYS A 79 16.61 -19.59 0.34
CA LYS A 79 17.64 -19.25 -0.65
C LYS A 79 18.02 -17.78 -0.57
N THR A 80 19.28 -17.50 -0.87
CA THR A 80 19.81 -16.19 -1.19
C THR A 80 20.50 -16.24 -2.57
N SER A 81 21.14 -15.16 -2.99
CA SER A 81 21.82 -15.11 -4.30
C SER A 81 23.01 -16.06 -4.36
N GLY A 82 23.18 -16.75 -5.49
CA GLY A 82 24.35 -17.62 -5.73
C GLY A 82 24.23 -19.04 -5.19
N ALA A 83 23.01 -19.48 -4.82
CA ALA A 83 22.77 -20.87 -4.45
C ALA A 83 23.09 -21.80 -5.63
N SER A 84 23.58 -22.99 -5.31
CA SER A 84 23.79 -24.08 -6.28
C SER A 84 23.05 -25.34 -5.83
N PRO A 85 22.56 -26.18 -6.77
CA PRO A 85 21.92 -27.44 -6.42
C PRO A 85 22.84 -28.32 -5.57
N GLY A 86 22.28 -28.95 -4.54
CA GLY A 86 23.03 -29.76 -3.59
C GLY A 86 22.18 -30.20 -2.41
N VAL A 87 22.68 -31.19 -1.68
CA VAL A 87 22.07 -31.67 -0.44
C VAL A 87 23.07 -31.42 0.69
N TYR A 88 22.59 -30.81 1.77
CA TYR A 88 23.37 -30.52 2.97
C TYR A 88 22.73 -31.21 4.16
N VAL A 89 23.55 -31.90 4.93
CA VAL A 89 23.13 -32.70 6.08
C VAL A 89 23.41 -31.91 7.35
N LEU A 90 22.35 -31.56 8.08
CA LEU A 90 22.45 -31.12 9.47
C LEU A 90 22.21 -32.29 10.41
N SER A 91 23.04 -32.35 11.44
CA SER A 91 22.95 -33.36 12.49
C SER A 91 23.45 -32.79 13.80
N GLU A 92 23.16 -33.48 14.90
CA GLU A 92 23.67 -33.14 16.24
C GLU A 92 23.46 -31.65 16.60
N ILE A 93 22.26 -31.11 16.36
CA ILE A 93 21.87 -29.80 16.88
C ILE A 93 21.67 -29.97 18.39
N THR A 94 22.74 -29.76 19.16
CA THR A 94 22.80 -30.06 20.61
C THR A 94 22.34 -28.88 21.46
N SER A 95 22.57 -27.65 20.98
CA SER A 95 22.10 -26.42 21.62
C SER A 95 21.61 -25.42 20.58
N LEU A 96 20.66 -24.58 21.00
CA LEU A 96 20.27 -23.37 20.28
C LEU A 96 20.95 -22.16 20.89
N ALA A 97 21.10 -21.11 20.09
CA ALA A 97 21.55 -19.84 20.58
C ALA A 97 20.45 -19.23 21.46
N GLN A 98 20.80 -18.84 22.69
CA GLN A 98 19.86 -18.27 23.66
C GLN A 98 20.39 -16.95 24.19
N SER A 99 19.50 -15.97 24.36
CA SER A 99 19.85 -14.70 24.99
C SER A 99 20.05 -14.87 26.48
N SER A 100 21.10 -14.21 26.96
CA SER A 100 21.44 -14.08 28.37
C SER A 100 20.40 -13.22 29.11
N VAL A 101 19.94 -13.68 30.28
CA VAL A 101 18.98 -12.98 31.13
C VAL A 101 19.50 -12.94 32.56
N TYR A 102 19.57 -11.74 33.12
CA TYR A 102 20.03 -11.47 34.48
C TYR A 102 18.95 -10.68 35.21
N THR A 103 18.71 -11.02 36.47
CA THR A 103 17.70 -10.35 37.30
C THR A 103 18.37 -9.84 38.56
N ALA A 104 17.92 -8.70 39.06
CA ALA A 104 18.39 -8.16 40.33
C ALA A 104 18.22 -9.17 41.47
N VAL A 105 19.24 -9.32 42.32
CA VAL A 105 19.24 -10.23 43.47
C VAL A 105 18.20 -9.80 44.51
N HIS A 106 17.95 -8.49 44.60
CA HIS A 106 17.00 -7.88 45.51
C HIS A 106 15.92 -7.10 44.75
N GLY A 107 14.68 -7.27 45.16
CA GLY A 107 13.56 -6.48 44.67
C GLY A 107 13.41 -5.18 45.45
N MET A 108 12.70 -4.21 44.86
CA MET A 108 12.37 -2.92 45.44
C MET A 108 10.88 -2.85 45.80
N PRO A 109 10.49 -2.00 46.76
CA PRO A 109 9.10 -1.87 47.21
C PRO A 109 8.20 -1.11 46.24
N ASP A 110 8.79 -0.23 45.43
CA ASP A 110 8.11 0.53 44.38
C ASP A 110 9.09 0.78 43.22
N THR A 111 8.61 1.42 42.16
CA THR A 111 9.40 1.67 40.95
C THR A 111 9.90 3.10 40.79
N ALA A 112 9.51 4.05 41.64
CA ALA A 112 9.65 5.50 41.37
C ALA A 112 10.11 6.35 42.56
N ALA A 113 9.77 5.98 43.78
CA ALA A 113 9.99 6.74 45.00
C ALA A 113 11.20 6.25 45.80
N THR A 114 11.46 4.94 45.85
CA THR A 114 12.59 4.41 46.62
C THR A 114 13.90 4.52 45.82
N PRO A 115 14.94 5.18 46.35
CA PRO A 115 16.26 5.25 45.72
C PRO A 115 16.88 3.87 45.51
N VAL A 116 17.51 3.67 44.35
CA VAL A 116 18.18 2.40 43.99
C VAL A 116 19.64 2.35 44.42
N ASP A 117 20.26 3.51 44.64
CA ASP A 117 21.62 3.67 45.14
C ASP A 117 21.74 5.02 45.88
N PRO A 118 22.62 5.19 46.90
CA PRO A 118 22.75 6.47 47.61
C PRO A 118 23.18 7.64 46.72
N ASP A 119 24.07 7.38 45.76
CA ASP A 119 24.66 8.40 44.89
C ASP A 119 24.06 8.38 43.46
N GLY A 120 23.31 7.33 43.12
CA GLY A 120 22.69 7.17 41.80
C GLY A 120 23.70 6.78 40.71
N GLU A 121 24.84 6.24 41.11
CA GLU A 121 25.94 5.87 40.21
C GLU A 121 26.07 4.36 40.12
N PHE A 122 26.16 3.84 38.90
CA PHE A 122 26.35 2.42 38.64
C PHE A 122 27.41 2.18 37.57
N ALA A 123 28.09 1.05 37.69
CA ALA A 123 28.94 0.50 36.66
C ALA A 123 28.31 -0.78 36.10
N LEU A 124 27.82 -0.70 34.85
CA LEU A 124 27.31 -1.84 34.10
C LEU A 124 28.46 -2.47 33.31
N PHE A 125 28.79 -3.72 33.61
CA PHE A 125 29.78 -4.49 32.86
C PHE A 125 29.08 -5.41 31.86
N ILE A 126 29.50 -5.35 30.60
CA ILE A 126 29.07 -6.25 29.53
C ILE A 126 30.30 -6.98 29.01
N ASN A 127 30.38 -8.29 29.21
CA ASN A 127 31.56 -9.10 28.87
C ASN A 127 32.87 -8.53 29.46
N GLY A 128 32.79 -7.89 30.64
CA GLY A 128 33.91 -7.25 31.33
C GLY A 128 34.24 -5.82 30.91
N ALA A 129 33.57 -5.26 29.89
CA ALA A 129 33.71 -3.85 29.54
C ALA A 129 32.81 -2.96 30.41
N GLU A 130 33.39 -1.95 31.06
CA GLU A 130 32.67 -1.01 31.95
C GLU A 130 31.90 0.04 31.16
N HIS A 131 30.64 0.25 31.56
CA HIS A 131 29.79 1.36 31.15
C HIS A 131 29.24 2.06 32.39
N ARG A 132 29.53 3.34 32.53
CA ARG A 132 29.02 4.15 33.65
C ARG A 132 27.60 4.61 33.38
N LEU A 133 26.76 4.49 34.39
CA LEU A 133 25.38 4.93 34.39
C LEU A 133 25.19 5.89 35.56
N SER A 134 24.90 7.15 35.26
CA SER A 134 24.62 8.19 36.24
C SER A 134 23.15 8.53 36.16
N LEU A 135 22.44 8.42 37.28
CA LEU A 135 21.03 8.79 37.41
C LEU A 135 20.93 10.24 37.87
N GLY A 136 20.30 11.09 37.05
CA GLY A 136 20.10 12.50 37.36
C GLY A 136 19.14 12.75 38.54
N GLU A 137 19.00 14.01 38.92
CA GLU A 137 18.03 14.42 39.95
C GLU A 137 16.61 13.96 39.59
N GLY A 138 15.95 13.26 40.51
CA GLY A 138 14.61 12.70 40.29
C GLY A 138 14.58 11.36 39.55
N GLU A 139 15.71 10.91 39.01
CA GLU A 139 15.83 9.65 38.24
C GLU A 139 16.41 8.50 39.07
N ASN A 140 16.84 8.75 40.31
CA ASN A 140 17.33 7.73 41.23
C ASN A 140 16.17 6.85 41.74
N SER A 141 15.67 5.98 40.86
CA SER A 141 14.59 5.04 41.08
C SER A 141 14.76 3.83 40.16
N LEU A 142 13.99 2.76 40.40
CA LEU A 142 14.05 1.57 39.55
C LEU A 142 13.63 1.87 38.09
N SER A 143 12.67 2.79 37.91
CA SER A 143 12.23 3.24 36.58
C SER A 143 13.31 4.05 35.89
N GLY A 144 13.93 5.01 36.58
CA GLY A 144 15.02 5.80 36.02
C GLY A 144 16.24 4.95 35.67
N LEU A 145 16.57 3.94 36.49
CA LEU A 145 17.64 2.98 36.18
C LEU A 145 17.34 2.13 34.94
N ARG A 146 16.11 1.62 34.81
CA ARG A 146 15.65 0.92 33.59
C ARG A 146 15.81 1.83 32.36
N ASP A 147 15.35 3.06 32.47
CA ASP A 147 15.32 4.02 31.37
C ASP A 147 16.74 4.45 30.97
N ALA A 148 17.64 4.66 31.94
CA ALA A 148 19.05 4.93 31.71
C ALA A 148 19.75 3.78 30.96
N ILE A 149 19.51 2.52 31.36
CA ILE A 149 20.08 1.36 30.67
C ILE A 149 19.56 1.24 29.23
N ASN A 150 18.26 1.43 29.02
CA ASN A 150 17.66 1.37 27.69
C ASN A 150 18.13 2.53 26.80
N ALA A 151 18.29 3.74 27.35
CA ALA A 151 18.79 4.91 26.65
C ALA A 151 20.26 4.78 26.24
N ALA A 152 21.07 4.04 27.00
CA ALA A 152 22.47 3.78 26.68
C ALA A 152 22.67 2.91 25.43
N ALA A 153 21.62 2.25 24.93
CA ALA A 153 21.61 1.48 23.68
C ALA A 153 22.73 0.41 23.57
N LEU A 154 23.09 -0.22 24.69
CA LEU A 154 24.22 -1.16 24.81
C LEU A 154 23.89 -2.59 24.32
N GLY A 155 22.87 -2.75 23.47
CA GLY A 155 22.41 -4.06 23.00
C GLY A 155 21.72 -4.91 24.06
N LEU A 156 21.22 -4.28 25.13
CA LEU A 156 20.40 -4.87 26.19
C LEU A 156 19.03 -4.21 26.22
N THR A 157 18.05 -4.94 26.75
CA THR A 157 16.75 -4.40 27.15
C THR A 157 16.59 -4.58 28.65
N ALA A 158 16.40 -3.48 29.35
CA ALA A 158 16.02 -3.44 30.76
C ALA A 158 14.49 -3.40 30.90
N ALA A 159 13.97 -4.20 31.80
CA ALA A 159 12.56 -4.21 32.17
C ALA A 159 12.39 -4.35 33.69
N ILE A 160 11.22 -4.00 34.18
CA ILE A 160 10.83 -4.22 35.58
C ILE A 160 9.79 -5.33 35.60
N VAL A 161 10.06 -6.38 36.38
CA VAL A 161 9.12 -7.48 36.61
C VAL A 161 8.55 -7.34 38.01
N ASP A 162 7.23 -7.38 38.09
CA ASP A 162 6.49 -7.38 39.34
C ASP A 162 6.14 -8.82 39.73
N SER A 163 6.62 -9.29 40.88
CA SER A 163 6.35 -10.63 41.42
C SER A 163 4.91 -10.79 41.94
N GLY A 164 4.14 -9.71 42.03
CA GLY A 164 2.72 -9.72 42.42
C GLY A 164 2.45 -9.76 43.93
N SER A 165 3.47 -10.00 44.77
CA SER A 165 3.30 -10.11 46.22
C SER A 165 4.59 -9.81 47.00
N GLY A 166 4.43 -9.43 48.27
CA GLY A 166 5.55 -9.11 49.17
C GLY A 166 5.94 -7.63 49.17
N PRO A 167 6.72 -7.19 50.18
CA PRO A 167 7.11 -5.80 50.33
C PRO A 167 8.14 -5.34 49.31
N ASN A 168 8.89 -6.25 48.67
CA ASN A 168 9.95 -5.97 47.69
C ASN A 168 9.67 -6.74 46.39
N ARG A 169 8.60 -6.35 45.71
CA ARG A 169 8.01 -7.11 44.60
C ARG A 169 8.54 -6.74 43.20
N PHE A 170 9.24 -5.61 43.06
CA PHE A 170 9.70 -5.12 41.76
C PHE A 170 11.18 -5.43 41.52
N PHE A 171 11.48 -6.17 40.45
CA PHE A 171 12.83 -6.61 40.10
C PHE A 171 13.26 -6.03 38.76
N LEU A 172 14.48 -5.48 38.69
CA LEU A 172 15.12 -5.15 37.42
C LEU A 172 15.56 -6.43 36.73
N THR A 173 15.24 -6.57 35.44
CA THR A 173 15.70 -7.66 34.58
C THR A 173 16.37 -7.09 33.34
N LEU A 174 17.54 -7.62 33.02
CA LEU A 174 18.32 -7.29 31.83
C LEU A 174 18.34 -8.50 30.89
N THR A 175 17.93 -8.27 29.65
CA THR A 175 17.95 -9.29 28.58
C THR A 175 18.84 -8.83 27.43
N ALA A 176 19.70 -9.71 26.95
CA ALA A 176 20.47 -9.46 25.72
C ALA A 176 19.52 -9.38 24.51
N ASN A 177 19.67 -8.35 23.68
CA ASN A 177 18.83 -8.19 22.47
C ASN A 177 19.15 -9.25 21.41
N GLU A 178 20.38 -9.77 21.43
CA GLU A 178 20.83 -10.84 20.56
C GLU A 178 21.12 -12.10 21.38
N PRO A 179 20.87 -13.29 20.81
CA PRO A 179 21.28 -14.54 21.42
C PRO A 179 22.82 -14.66 21.48
N GLY A 180 23.28 -15.64 22.28
CA GLY A 180 24.69 -15.91 22.50
C GLY A 180 25.10 -15.71 23.96
N ALA A 181 26.24 -16.30 24.31
CA ALA A 181 26.80 -16.18 25.66
C ALA A 181 27.26 -14.73 25.94
N ARG A 182 26.68 -14.11 26.96
CA ARG A 182 27.10 -12.79 27.47
C ARG A 182 27.07 -12.77 29.00
N THR A 183 27.98 -12.00 29.60
CA THR A 183 28.01 -11.76 31.04
C THR A 183 27.62 -10.33 31.35
N PHE A 184 26.73 -10.16 32.34
CA PHE A 184 26.27 -8.86 32.82
C PHE A 184 26.54 -8.74 34.30
N GLU A 185 27.06 -7.58 34.70
CA GLU A 185 27.15 -7.21 36.10
C GLU A 185 26.71 -5.76 36.24
N LEU A 186 25.93 -5.47 37.26
CA LEU A 186 25.55 -4.11 37.60
C LEU A 186 26.06 -3.84 39.00
N ARG A 187 27.14 -3.08 39.11
CA ARG A 187 27.85 -2.82 40.37
C ARG A 187 27.55 -1.41 40.84
N THR A 188 27.34 -1.22 42.14
CA THR A 188 27.30 0.12 42.75
C THR A 188 28.70 0.71 42.86
N GLU A 189 29.72 -0.15 43.01
CA GLU A 189 31.13 0.25 42.98
C GLU A 189 31.88 -0.52 41.89
N ALA A 190 32.39 0.19 40.87
CA ALA A 190 33.05 -0.44 39.71
C ALA A 190 34.19 -1.40 40.10
N ALA A 191 34.97 -1.03 41.11
CA ALA A 191 36.14 -1.77 41.57
C ALA A 191 35.82 -2.94 42.53
N ASP A 192 34.58 -3.07 43.01
CA ASP A 192 34.16 -4.14 43.91
C ASP A 192 33.18 -5.10 43.23
N PRO A 193 33.65 -6.29 42.78
CA PRO A 193 32.77 -7.33 42.25
C PRO A 193 31.72 -7.83 43.25
N GLY A 194 31.95 -7.67 44.55
CA GLY A 194 30.99 -8.03 45.60
C GLY A 194 29.73 -7.15 45.60
N SER A 195 29.80 -5.97 44.99
CA SER A 195 28.68 -5.03 44.84
C SER A 195 27.75 -5.34 43.66
N ASN A 196 27.96 -6.47 42.95
CA ASN A 196 27.11 -6.84 41.83
C ASN A 196 25.67 -7.14 42.28
N LEU A 197 24.73 -6.40 41.71
CA LEU A 197 23.31 -6.46 41.99
C LEU A 197 22.57 -7.52 41.16
N LEU A 198 23.20 -8.14 40.17
CA LEU A 198 22.56 -9.08 39.25
C LEU A 198 22.94 -10.53 39.51
N ALA A 199 21.95 -11.42 39.40
CA ALA A 199 22.15 -12.87 39.33
C ALA A 199 21.74 -13.42 37.95
N VAL A 200 22.47 -14.44 37.50
CA VAL A 200 22.16 -15.18 36.27
C VAL A 200 20.81 -15.87 36.43
N THR A 201 19.82 -15.46 35.63
CA THR A 201 18.52 -16.14 35.55
C THR A 201 18.54 -17.20 34.45
N ARG A 202 19.15 -16.86 33.32
CA ARG A 202 19.44 -17.80 32.22
C ARG A 202 20.74 -17.39 31.56
N ALA A 203 21.74 -18.26 31.61
CA ALA A 203 22.96 -18.05 30.84
C ALA A 203 22.63 -18.11 29.35
N GLY A 204 23.16 -17.17 28.57
CA GLY A 204 23.12 -17.31 27.12
C GLY A 204 24.02 -18.44 26.65
N SER A 205 23.65 -19.02 25.52
CA SER A 205 24.40 -20.10 24.88
C SER A 205 24.50 -19.83 23.40
N ASP A 206 25.51 -20.42 22.77
CA ASP A 206 25.62 -20.45 21.31
C ASP A 206 24.92 -21.70 20.78
N ALA A 207 24.43 -21.62 19.54
CA ALA A 207 23.97 -22.79 18.81
C ALA A 207 25.15 -23.68 18.45
N GLN A 208 25.01 -24.99 18.67
CA GLN A 208 25.99 -25.99 18.29
C GLN A 208 25.32 -27.06 17.44
N PHE A 209 25.92 -27.34 16.28
CA PHE A 209 25.40 -28.31 15.31
C PHE A 209 26.53 -28.81 14.40
N LYS A 210 26.26 -29.87 13.63
CA LYS A 210 27.14 -30.33 12.55
C LYS A 210 26.52 -30.08 11.19
N LEU A 211 27.31 -29.53 10.28
CA LEU A 211 26.97 -29.37 8.86
C LEU A 211 27.88 -30.27 8.02
N ASN A 212 27.32 -31.26 7.33
CA ASN A 212 28.07 -32.29 6.60
C ASN A 212 29.17 -32.95 7.46
N GLY A 213 28.90 -33.12 8.76
CA GLY A 213 29.84 -33.68 9.74
C GLY A 213 30.83 -32.68 10.34
N ILE A 214 30.89 -31.44 9.87
CA ILE A 214 31.75 -30.37 10.39
C ILE A 214 31.07 -29.71 11.58
N SER A 215 31.73 -29.66 12.74
CA SER A 215 31.22 -28.96 13.92
C SER A 215 31.18 -27.45 13.72
N MET A 216 30.02 -26.87 13.96
CA MET A 216 29.72 -25.45 13.81
C MET A 216 29.23 -24.89 15.15
N ALA A 217 29.62 -23.64 15.43
CA ALA A 217 29.11 -22.86 16.53
C ALA A 217 28.64 -21.49 16.01
N SER A 218 27.53 -20.97 16.56
CA SER A 218 26.98 -19.68 16.16
C SER A 218 26.31 -18.98 17.33
N SER A 219 26.56 -17.68 17.50
CA SER A 219 25.86 -16.85 18.48
C SER A 219 24.40 -16.56 18.09
N ASP A 220 23.99 -16.86 16.85
CA ASP A 220 22.61 -16.71 16.35
C ASP A 220 22.04 -18.05 15.89
N ASN A 221 20.72 -18.22 16.00
CA ASN A 221 19.99 -19.34 15.43
C ASN A 221 19.77 -19.18 13.93
N ARG A 222 19.86 -17.95 13.39
CA ARG A 222 19.87 -17.71 11.95
C ARG A 222 21.30 -17.78 11.41
N ILE A 223 21.61 -18.90 10.80
CA ILE A 223 22.92 -19.17 10.20
C ILE A 223 22.96 -18.61 8.78
N ARG A 224 23.90 -17.69 8.55
CA ARG A 224 24.17 -17.09 7.23
C ARG A 224 25.58 -17.44 6.79
N GLY A 225 25.77 -17.63 5.49
CA GLY A 225 27.10 -17.83 4.89
C GLY A 225 27.77 -19.19 5.13
N ALA A 226 27.20 -20.06 5.98
CA ALA A 226 27.71 -21.43 6.16
C ALA A 226 27.53 -22.29 4.90
N ILE A 227 26.49 -22.01 4.11
CA ILE A 227 26.26 -22.57 2.78
C ILE A 227 26.13 -21.39 1.82
N GLN A 228 26.89 -21.38 0.73
CA GLN A 228 26.80 -20.31 -0.26
C GLN A 228 25.39 -20.27 -0.87
N GLY A 229 24.74 -19.10 -0.77
CA GLY A 229 23.40 -18.90 -1.31
C GLY A 229 22.26 -19.53 -0.48
N VAL A 230 22.50 -20.02 0.73
CA VAL A 230 21.45 -20.55 1.61
C VAL A 230 21.62 -20.00 3.02
N ASP A 231 20.57 -19.34 3.51
CA ASP A 231 20.38 -19.02 4.92
C ASP A 231 19.51 -20.11 5.55
N PHE A 232 19.79 -20.53 6.77
CA PHE A 232 18.90 -21.43 7.51
C PHE A 232 18.78 -21.03 8.97
N THR A 233 17.64 -21.36 9.57
CA THR A 233 17.31 -21.06 10.96
C THR A 233 17.09 -22.34 11.74
N LEU A 234 17.77 -22.45 12.88
CA LEU A 234 17.61 -23.54 13.83
C LEU A 234 16.45 -23.24 14.78
N ASN A 235 15.41 -24.06 14.75
CA ASN A 235 14.20 -23.87 15.56
C ASN A 235 14.13 -24.82 16.77
N ALA A 236 14.80 -25.98 16.69
CA ALA A 236 14.80 -26.99 17.75
C ALA A 236 16.04 -27.90 17.67
N THR A 237 16.35 -28.57 18.78
CA THR A 237 17.41 -29.58 18.86
C THR A 237 17.01 -30.90 18.20
N THR A 238 18.01 -31.69 17.82
CA THR A 238 17.84 -33.01 17.20
C THR A 238 18.16 -34.13 18.18
N SER A 239 17.50 -35.27 18.03
CA SER A 239 17.93 -36.50 18.72
C SER A 239 19.29 -36.97 18.17
N PRO A 240 20.10 -37.76 18.92
CA PRO A 240 21.47 -38.11 18.52
C PRO A 240 21.64 -38.80 17.16
N SER A 241 20.61 -39.47 16.64
CA SER A 241 20.63 -40.14 15.33
C SER A 241 19.72 -39.49 14.30
N GLU A 242 19.11 -38.36 14.63
CA GLU A 242 18.23 -37.61 13.73
C GLU A 242 19.06 -36.74 12.79
N ILE A 243 18.78 -36.85 11.49
CA ILE A 243 19.43 -36.09 10.43
C ILE A 243 18.36 -35.23 9.75
N ILE A 244 18.72 -33.99 9.46
CA ILE A 244 17.89 -33.05 8.71
C ILE A 244 18.61 -32.73 7.40
N GLU A 245 17.94 -32.96 6.28
CA GLU A 245 18.47 -32.68 4.96
C GLU A 245 17.93 -31.35 4.46
N LEU A 246 18.83 -30.43 4.15
CA LEU A 246 18.54 -29.24 3.35
C LEU A 246 18.83 -29.55 1.89
N THR A 247 17.79 -29.63 1.08
CA THR A 247 17.90 -29.88 -0.36
C THR A 247 17.72 -28.60 -1.12
N VAL A 248 18.73 -28.21 -1.89
CA VAL A 248 18.67 -27.17 -2.90
C VAL A 248 18.49 -27.86 -4.25
N LYS A 249 17.35 -27.64 -4.91
CA LYS A 249 17.07 -28.24 -6.22
C LYS A 249 16.56 -27.21 -7.20
N SER A 250 16.69 -27.53 -8.49
CA SER A 250 16.00 -26.76 -9.52
C SER A 250 14.50 -26.94 -9.39
N ASP A 251 13.80 -25.82 -9.39
CA ASP A 251 12.35 -25.74 -9.40
C ASP A 251 11.92 -24.56 -10.26
N ARG A 252 11.22 -24.90 -11.35
CA ARG A 252 10.74 -23.94 -12.34
C ARG A 252 9.35 -23.43 -12.01
N THR A 253 8.68 -24.02 -11.02
CA THR A 253 7.31 -23.68 -10.62
C THR A 253 7.16 -22.19 -10.30
N PRO A 254 8.07 -21.55 -9.52
CA PRO A 254 7.95 -20.12 -9.24
C PRO A 254 8.02 -19.24 -10.51
N VAL A 255 8.84 -19.64 -11.48
CA VAL A 255 8.99 -18.93 -12.77
C VAL A 255 7.75 -19.11 -13.63
N ILE A 256 7.24 -20.35 -13.72
CA ILE A 256 5.99 -20.66 -14.44
C ILE A 256 4.81 -19.89 -13.83
N SER A 257 4.69 -19.87 -12.50
CA SER A 257 3.65 -19.10 -11.81
C SER A 257 3.77 -17.60 -12.06
N ALA A 258 4.98 -17.05 -12.05
CA ALA A 258 5.20 -15.64 -12.34
C ALA A 258 4.85 -15.29 -13.81
N LEU A 259 5.21 -16.15 -14.77
CA LEU A 259 4.84 -15.96 -16.17
C LEU A 259 3.33 -16.09 -16.39
N SER A 260 2.67 -17.00 -15.68
CA SER A 260 1.20 -17.10 -15.70
C SER A 260 0.56 -15.82 -15.18
N GLY A 261 1.05 -15.27 -14.07
CA GLY A 261 0.56 -13.99 -13.53
C GLY A 261 0.78 -12.82 -14.50
N PHE A 262 1.91 -12.81 -15.21
CA PHE A 262 2.17 -11.85 -16.27
C PHE A 262 1.19 -11.97 -17.44
N VAL A 263 0.92 -13.19 -17.94
CA VAL A 263 -0.04 -13.42 -19.02
C VAL A 263 -1.44 -12.94 -18.62
N THR A 264 -1.86 -13.21 -17.38
CA THR A 264 -3.13 -12.68 -16.84
C THR A 264 -3.13 -11.16 -16.81
N ALA A 265 -2.11 -10.52 -16.23
CA ALA A 265 -2.03 -9.06 -16.13
C ALA A 265 -1.99 -8.37 -17.51
N TYR A 266 -1.30 -8.97 -18.48
CA TYR A 266 -1.29 -8.48 -19.86
C TYR A 266 -2.68 -8.56 -20.48
N ASN A 267 -3.37 -9.69 -20.35
CA ASN A 267 -4.71 -9.89 -20.91
C ASN A 267 -5.74 -8.97 -20.27
N ASP A 268 -5.64 -8.73 -18.96
CA ASP A 268 -6.51 -7.79 -18.24
C ASP A 268 -6.32 -6.37 -18.76
N LEU A 269 -5.07 -5.93 -18.96
CA LEU A 269 -4.80 -4.63 -19.57
C LEU A 269 -5.29 -4.56 -21.02
N ALA A 270 -5.03 -5.61 -21.82
CA ALA A 270 -5.48 -5.67 -23.22
C ALA A 270 -7.00 -5.54 -23.32
N SER A 271 -7.74 -6.27 -22.48
CA SER A 271 -9.20 -6.20 -22.39
C SER A 271 -9.67 -4.82 -21.94
N THR A 272 -9.03 -4.24 -20.92
CA THR A 272 -9.36 -2.90 -20.42
C THR A 272 -9.19 -1.84 -21.53
N LEU A 273 -8.08 -1.88 -22.27
CA LEU A 273 -7.84 -0.94 -23.37
C LEU A 273 -8.78 -1.17 -24.55
N ALA A 274 -9.17 -2.42 -24.82
CA ALA A 274 -10.10 -2.74 -25.90
C ALA A 274 -11.48 -2.08 -25.73
N LEU A 275 -11.92 -1.85 -24.49
CA LEU A 275 -13.16 -1.12 -24.19
C LEU A 275 -13.15 0.33 -24.67
N HIS A 276 -11.97 0.90 -24.94
CA HIS A 276 -11.78 2.31 -25.29
C HIS A 276 -11.20 2.50 -26.70
N ARG A 277 -11.38 1.51 -27.59
CA ARG A 277 -10.91 1.57 -28.99
C ARG A 277 -12.07 1.53 -29.98
N GLY A 278 -11.89 2.23 -31.10
CA GLY A 278 -12.83 2.25 -32.23
C GLY A 278 -13.94 3.30 -32.09
N ASP A 279 -14.78 3.38 -33.13
CA ASP A 279 -15.85 4.40 -33.26
C ASP A 279 -16.97 4.25 -32.22
N ALA A 280 -17.11 3.06 -31.62
CA ALA A 280 -18.00 2.77 -30.51
C ALA A 280 -17.25 2.58 -29.17
N GLY A 281 -15.98 3.02 -29.10
CA GLY A 281 -15.18 2.94 -27.89
C GLY A 281 -15.78 3.75 -26.74
N GLY A 282 -15.53 3.31 -25.51
CA GLY A 282 -15.94 4.02 -24.30
C GLY A 282 -15.28 5.40 -24.17
N SER A 283 -15.49 6.06 -23.03
CA SER A 283 -15.20 7.49 -22.86
C SER A 283 -13.76 7.92 -23.21
N LEU A 284 -12.76 7.05 -23.01
CA LEU A 284 -11.36 7.31 -23.40
C LEU A 284 -11.01 7.09 -24.89
N SER A 285 -12.00 6.96 -25.77
CA SER A 285 -11.73 6.80 -27.20
C SER A 285 -10.96 8.01 -27.75
N GLY A 286 -9.85 7.75 -28.45
CA GLY A 286 -8.95 8.80 -28.95
C GLY A 286 -7.95 9.35 -27.92
N SER A 287 -7.98 8.90 -26.66
CA SER A 287 -7.00 9.28 -25.65
C SER A 287 -5.57 8.88 -26.05
N SER A 288 -4.62 9.81 -25.91
CA SER A 288 -3.19 9.55 -26.13
C SER A 288 -2.67 8.45 -25.20
N ILE A 289 -3.14 8.40 -23.95
CA ILE A 289 -2.75 7.38 -22.96
C ILE A 289 -3.09 5.98 -23.47
N VAL A 290 -4.30 5.78 -24.00
CA VAL A 290 -4.73 4.47 -24.52
C VAL A 290 -3.87 4.04 -25.71
N LEU A 291 -3.52 4.99 -26.58
CA LEU A 291 -2.65 4.75 -27.75
C LEU A 291 -1.19 4.48 -27.35
N ASP A 292 -0.66 5.19 -26.35
CA ASP A 292 0.70 5.02 -25.85
C ASP A 292 0.89 3.68 -25.15
N LEU A 293 -0.09 3.30 -24.31
CA LEU A 293 -0.11 1.98 -23.67
C LEU A 293 -0.23 0.87 -24.71
N ALA A 294 -1.06 1.05 -25.75
CA ALA A 294 -1.15 0.11 -26.86
C ALA A 294 0.21 -0.12 -27.54
N ARG A 295 0.96 0.98 -27.78
CA ARG A 295 2.30 0.94 -28.37
C ARG A 295 3.31 0.22 -27.46
N GLN A 296 3.26 0.46 -26.15
CA GLN A 296 4.11 -0.24 -25.20
C GLN A 296 3.80 -1.74 -25.09
N MET A 297 2.53 -2.12 -25.13
CA MET A 297 2.14 -3.53 -25.20
C MET A 297 2.65 -4.20 -26.47
N MET A 298 2.63 -3.51 -27.62
CA MET A 298 3.25 -4.03 -28.84
C MET A 298 4.77 -4.14 -28.72
N ALA A 299 5.44 -3.16 -28.11
CA ALA A 299 6.88 -3.21 -27.86
C ALA A 299 7.27 -4.39 -26.94
N LEU A 300 6.46 -4.66 -25.92
CA LEU A 300 6.62 -5.79 -25.01
C LEU A 300 6.58 -7.13 -25.76
N ASN A 301 5.71 -7.25 -26.77
CA ASN A 301 5.59 -8.45 -27.61
C ASN A 301 6.80 -8.64 -28.55
N GLY A 302 7.48 -7.55 -28.91
CA GLY A 302 8.67 -7.56 -29.76
C GLY A 302 9.98 -7.74 -29.00
N LEU A 303 9.94 -7.94 -27.67
CA LEU A 303 11.15 -8.11 -26.88
C LEU A 303 11.95 -9.34 -27.32
N SER A 304 13.23 -9.10 -27.56
CA SER A 304 14.21 -10.14 -27.81
C SER A 304 15.54 -9.75 -27.16
N GLY A 305 16.26 -10.75 -26.65
CA GLY A 305 17.60 -10.60 -26.11
C GLY A 305 18.61 -11.46 -26.87
N ASP A 306 19.78 -11.62 -26.28
CA ASP A 306 20.84 -12.40 -26.89
C ASP A 306 20.59 -13.92 -26.76
N GLY A 307 20.56 -14.59 -27.91
CA GLY A 307 20.44 -16.03 -28.08
C GLY A 307 19.01 -16.62 -28.10
N PRO A 308 18.90 -17.94 -28.29
CA PRO A 308 17.66 -18.59 -28.74
C PRO A 308 16.55 -18.64 -27.68
N ALA A 309 16.90 -18.59 -26.38
CA ALA A 309 15.92 -18.62 -25.29
C ALA A 309 15.47 -17.22 -24.81
N ALA A 310 15.95 -16.15 -25.44
CA ALA A 310 15.70 -14.77 -25.03
C ALA A 310 14.54 -14.12 -25.81
N ASN A 311 13.37 -14.75 -25.84
CA ASN A 311 12.15 -14.19 -26.46
C ASN A 311 10.89 -14.85 -25.88
N LEU A 312 9.73 -14.24 -26.08
CA LEU A 312 8.45 -14.72 -25.54
C LEU A 312 8.11 -16.16 -25.97
N ALA A 313 8.31 -16.49 -27.24
CA ALA A 313 7.98 -17.82 -27.76
C ALA A 313 8.84 -18.91 -27.11
N ALA A 314 10.12 -18.64 -26.85
CA ALA A 314 11.00 -19.55 -26.14
C ALA A 314 10.61 -19.73 -24.66
N LEU A 315 9.89 -18.78 -24.08
CA LEU A 315 9.25 -18.89 -22.76
C LEU A 315 7.86 -19.57 -22.83
N GLY A 316 7.49 -20.14 -23.97
CA GLY A 316 6.16 -20.74 -24.17
C GLY A 316 5.03 -19.71 -24.18
N ILE A 317 5.32 -18.41 -24.29
CA ILE A 317 4.32 -17.36 -24.40
C ILE A 317 3.98 -17.13 -25.86
N THR A 318 2.70 -17.21 -26.20
CA THR A 318 2.20 -16.92 -27.55
C THR A 318 1.10 -15.87 -27.51
N LEU A 319 0.95 -15.14 -28.60
CA LEU A 319 -0.09 -14.12 -28.79
C LEU A 319 -0.95 -14.52 -29.99
N ASN A 320 -2.26 -14.61 -29.80
CA ASN A 320 -3.18 -14.92 -30.90
C ASN A 320 -3.50 -13.67 -31.75
N ARG A 321 -4.27 -13.83 -32.83
CA ARG A 321 -4.65 -12.73 -33.73
C ARG A 321 -5.54 -11.66 -33.07
N GLU A 322 -6.21 -12.01 -31.97
CA GLU A 322 -7.03 -11.09 -31.18
C GLU A 322 -6.21 -10.33 -30.14
N GLY A 323 -4.90 -10.59 -30.04
CA GLY A 323 -4.02 -9.95 -29.06
C GLY A 323 -4.12 -10.54 -27.65
N VAL A 324 -4.63 -11.77 -27.51
CA VAL A 324 -4.68 -12.51 -26.24
C VAL A 324 -3.43 -13.36 -26.08
N MET A 325 -2.75 -13.23 -24.94
CA MET A 325 -1.59 -14.03 -24.57
C MET A 325 -2.00 -15.37 -23.94
N SER A 326 -1.21 -16.41 -24.20
CA SER A 326 -1.29 -17.71 -23.54
C SER A 326 0.10 -18.21 -23.14
N LEU A 327 0.16 -19.09 -22.13
CA LEU A 327 1.39 -19.73 -21.67
C LEU A 327 1.30 -21.25 -21.84
N ASP A 328 2.25 -21.83 -22.55
CA ASP A 328 2.54 -23.26 -22.54
C ASP A 328 3.66 -23.55 -21.53
N SER A 329 3.27 -23.96 -20.32
CA SER A 329 4.21 -24.27 -19.23
C SER A 329 5.09 -25.50 -19.52
N SER A 330 4.73 -26.33 -20.50
CA SER A 330 5.53 -27.50 -20.89
C SER A 330 6.85 -27.10 -21.55
N VAL A 331 6.89 -25.96 -22.25
CA VAL A 331 8.10 -25.41 -22.87
C VAL A 331 9.18 -25.12 -21.81
N LEU A 332 8.81 -24.40 -20.74
CA LEU A 332 9.72 -24.16 -19.61
C LEU A 332 10.07 -25.44 -18.88
N SER A 333 9.13 -26.36 -18.72
CA SER A 333 9.37 -27.62 -18.00
C SER A 333 10.33 -28.54 -18.74
N GLY A 334 10.30 -28.56 -20.07
CA GLY A 334 11.17 -29.37 -20.93
C GLY A 334 12.51 -28.72 -21.29
N MET A 335 12.69 -27.43 -21.02
CA MET A 335 13.91 -26.68 -21.36
C MET A 335 15.16 -27.28 -20.69
N ASN A 336 16.33 -27.26 -21.33
CA ASN A 336 17.56 -27.65 -20.65
C ASN A 336 18.06 -26.55 -19.70
N ALA A 337 19.01 -26.87 -18.81
CA ALA A 337 19.48 -25.93 -17.79
C ALA A 337 20.13 -24.65 -18.37
N ALA A 338 20.88 -24.76 -19.48
CA ALA A 338 21.57 -23.64 -20.09
C ALA A 338 20.59 -22.64 -20.75
N ALA A 339 19.65 -23.14 -21.55
CA ALA A 339 18.59 -22.34 -22.16
C ALA A 339 17.70 -21.69 -21.09
N PHE A 340 17.45 -22.40 -20.00
CA PHE A 340 16.66 -21.88 -18.90
C PHE A 340 17.39 -20.79 -18.10
N HIS A 341 18.71 -20.89 -17.93
CA HIS A 341 19.51 -19.79 -17.39
C HIS A 341 19.42 -18.54 -18.29
N GLN A 342 19.59 -18.72 -19.61
CA GLN A 342 19.46 -17.63 -20.58
C GLN A 342 18.05 -16.99 -20.54
N ALA A 343 16.99 -17.78 -20.35
CA ALA A 343 15.64 -17.28 -20.14
C ALA A 343 15.55 -16.39 -18.88
N LEU A 344 16.14 -16.80 -17.75
CA LEU A 344 16.17 -15.99 -16.53
C LEU A 344 16.98 -14.70 -16.72
N ASP A 345 18.12 -14.75 -17.42
CA ASP A 345 18.91 -13.56 -17.74
C ASP A 345 18.13 -12.60 -18.63
N PHE A 346 17.37 -13.13 -19.60
CA PHE A 346 16.47 -12.33 -20.42
C PHE A 346 15.36 -11.68 -19.58
N LEU A 347 14.74 -12.40 -18.63
CA LEU A 347 13.73 -11.80 -17.74
C LEU A 347 14.33 -10.66 -16.88
N ALA A 348 15.53 -10.85 -16.37
CA ALA A 348 16.21 -9.90 -15.49
C ALA A 348 16.95 -8.76 -16.23
N SER A 349 17.10 -8.84 -17.56
CA SER A 349 17.88 -7.87 -18.34
C SER A 349 17.23 -6.48 -18.35
N PRO A 350 17.92 -5.44 -17.85
CA PRO A 350 17.39 -4.07 -17.81
C PRO A 350 17.41 -3.39 -19.18
N THR A 351 18.08 -3.96 -20.19
CA THR A 351 18.27 -3.34 -21.51
C THR A 351 17.48 -4.01 -22.63
N SER A 352 17.35 -5.33 -22.58
CA SER A 352 16.73 -6.12 -23.64
C SER A 352 15.57 -7.00 -23.14
N GLY A 353 15.36 -7.02 -21.83
CA GLY A 353 14.48 -7.95 -21.14
C GLY A 353 13.20 -7.35 -20.59
N PHE A 354 12.49 -8.13 -19.78
CA PHE A 354 11.27 -7.69 -19.11
C PHE A 354 11.54 -6.56 -18.13
N ALA A 355 12.69 -6.55 -17.47
CA ALA A 355 13.10 -5.49 -16.57
C ALA A 355 13.19 -4.12 -17.26
N SER A 356 13.51 -4.08 -18.58
CA SER A 356 13.54 -2.83 -19.36
C SER A 356 12.15 -2.19 -19.52
N MET A 357 11.09 -3.00 -19.47
CA MET A 357 9.71 -2.55 -19.67
C MET A 357 9.02 -2.13 -18.37
N VAL A 358 9.59 -2.43 -17.20
CA VAL A 358 8.98 -2.08 -15.90
C VAL A 358 8.74 -0.57 -15.82
N ASN A 359 9.79 0.23 -16.05
CA ASN A 359 9.70 1.69 -16.01
C ASN A 359 8.76 2.25 -17.09
N ALA A 360 8.67 1.57 -18.25
CA ALA A 360 7.82 1.98 -19.36
C ALA A 360 6.33 1.97 -18.99
N PHE A 361 5.89 1.05 -18.13
CA PHE A 361 4.51 0.98 -17.62
C PHE A 361 4.34 1.72 -16.27
N GLU A 362 5.37 1.77 -15.42
CA GLU A 362 5.32 2.52 -14.15
C GLU A 362 5.09 4.01 -14.39
N GLN A 363 5.73 4.62 -15.39
CA GLN A 363 5.53 6.05 -15.72
C GLN A 363 4.08 6.41 -16.07
N PHE A 364 3.21 5.44 -16.38
CA PHE A 364 1.78 5.67 -16.58
C PHE A 364 0.98 5.55 -15.30
N SER A 365 1.33 4.56 -14.48
CA SER A 365 0.51 4.11 -13.35
C SER A 365 1.05 4.49 -11.97
N ASP A 366 2.18 5.18 -11.90
CA ASP A 366 2.71 5.73 -10.66
C ASP A 366 1.64 6.61 -9.97
N PRO A 367 1.34 6.36 -8.69
CA PRO A 367 0.20 6.97 -8.01
C PRO A 367 0.39 8.47 -7.71
N VAL A 368 1.59 9.01 -7.91
CA VAL A 368 1.92 10.42 -7.60
C VAL A 368 2.20 11.20 -8.87
N SER A 369 3.04 10.66 -9.75
CA SER A 369 3.62 11.34 -10.91
C SER A 369 3.31 10.66 -12.25
N GLY A 370 2.53 9.58 -12.23
CA GLY A 370 2.17 8.84 -13.43
C GLY A 370 1.37 9.69 -14.42
N ALA A 371 1.51 9.40 -15.72
CA ALA A 371 0.78 10.10 -16.78
C ALA A 371 -0.74 10.02 -16.59
N ILE A 372 -1.27 8.87 -16.12
CA ILE A 372 -2.69 8.71 -15.83
C ILE A 372 -3.12 9.57 -14.64
N GLN A 373 -2.31 9.59 -13.58
CA GLN A 373 -2.61 10.40 -12.40
C GLN A 373 -2.59 11.90 -12.71
N THR A 374 -1.66 12.32 -13.57
CA THR A 374 -1.56 13.69 -14.07
C THR A 374 -2.82 14.08 -14.85
N GLU A 375 -3.30 13.21 -15.74
CA GLU A 375 -4.54 13.44 -16.50
C GLU A 375 -5.77 13.52 -15.59
N ILE A 376 -5.87 12.63 -14.61
CA ILE A 376 -6.93 12.69 -13.58
C ILE A 376 -6.87 14.03 -12.82
N GLY A 377 -5.67 14.55 -12.55
CA GLY A 377 -5.47 15.88 -11.98
C GLY A 377 -6.08 17.00 -12.84
N TYR A 378 -5.79 17.03 -14.13
CA TYR A 378 -6.36 18.02 -15.05
C TYR A 378 -7.89 17.92 -15.15
N LEU A 379 -8.42 16.70 -15.18
CA LEU A 379 -9.86 16.44 -15.18
C LEU A 379 -10.53 16.91 -13.87
N ASN A 380 -9.86 16.76 -12.72
CA ASN A 380 -10.36 17.29 -11.44
C ASN A 380 -10.46 18.81 -11.46
N GLU A 381 -9.44 19.50 -11.95
CA GLU A 381 -9.46 20.95 -12.06
C GLU A 381 -10.54 21.43 -13.04
N ALA A 382 -10.70 20.76 -14.19
CA ALA A 382 -11.77 21.04 -15.13
C ALA A 382 -13.15 20.87 -14.49
N ASN A 383 -13.35 19.79 -13.74
CA ASN A 383 -14.59 19.53 -13.02
C ASN A 383 -14.90 20.63 -12.00
N GLN A 384 -13.90 21.08 -11.23
CA GLN A 384 -14.06 22.19 -10.28
C GLN A 384 -14.43 23.50 -11.00
N ARG A 385 -13.77 23.82 -12.12
CA ARG A 385 -14.12 25.00 -12.93
C ARG A 385 -15.55 24.94 -13.45
N TYR A 386 -16.02 23.77 -13.86
CA TYR A 386 -17.41 23.59 -14.31
C TYR A 386 -18.40 23.72 -13.14
N SER A 387 -18.09 23.17 -11.96
CA SER A 387 -18.92 23.38 -10.76
C SER A 387 -19.09 24.86 -10.44
N SER A 388 -18.00 25.64 -10.40
CA SER A 388 -18.09 27.08 -10.11
C SER A 388 -18.88 27.85 -11.19
N GLN A 389 -18.75 27.49 -12.46
CA GLN A 389 -19.55 28.11 -13.54
C GLN A 389 -21.03 27.76 -13.43
N MET A 390 -21.36 26.51 -13.12
CA MET A 390 -22.74 26.07 -12.90
C MET A 390 -23.38 26.80 -11.71
N GLU A 391 -22.66 26.95 -10.59
CA GLU A 391 -23.12 27.72 -9.43
C GLU A 391 -23.41 29.17 -9.80
N ALA A 392 -22.51 29.82 -10.54
CA ALA A 392 -22.70 31.19 -11.00
C ALA A 392 -23.91 31.34 -11.95
N ILE A 393 -24.07 30.43 -12.92
CA ILE A 393 -25.22 30.42 -13.84
C ILE A 393 -26.52 30.20 -13.06
N THR A 394 -26.54 29.21 -12.18
CA THR A 394 -27.73 28.86 -11.38
C THR A 394 -28.13 30.02 -10.48
N GLY A 395 -27.16 30.66 -9.79
CA GLY A 395 -27.42 31.86 -9.00
C GLY A 395 -28.01 33.00 -9.83
N ARG A 396 -27.50 33.24 -11.04
CA ARG A 396 -28.05 34.25 -11.96
C ARG A 396 -29.46 33.90 -12.41
N VAL A 397 -29.74 32.63 -12.72
CA VAL A 397 -31.07 32.15 -13.10
C VAL A 397 -32.06 32.32 -11.94
N SER A 398 -31.68 32.02 -10.71
CA SER A 398 -32.51 32.23 -9.51
C SER A 398 -32.83 33.71 -9.29
N LEU A 399 -31.86 34.61 -9.43
CA LEU A 399 -32.10 36.06 -9.35
C LEU A 399 -33.05 36.55 -10.45
N MET A 400 -32.86 36.06 -11.68
CA MET A 400 -33.75 36.38 -12.80
C MET A 400 -35.18 35.90 -12.53
N GLN A 401 -35.35 34.67 -12.04
CA GLN A 401 -36.64 34.10 -11.68
C GLN A 401 -37.33 34.94 -10.59
N ALA A 402 -36.61 35.32 -9.53
CA ALA A 402 -37.14 36.17 -8.47
C ALA A 402 -37.58 37.55 -8.99
N ALA A 403 -36.77 38.18 -9.84
CA ALA A 403 -37.10 39.47 -10.45
C ALA A 403 -38.33 39.39 -11.37
N LEU A 404 -38.45 38.32 -12.17
CA LEU A 404 -39.60 38.10 -13.03
C LEU A 404 -40.88 37.79 -12.23
N LEU A 405 -40.77 37.01 -11.15
CA LEU A 405 -41.89 36.76 -10.23
C LEU A 405 -42.38 38.06 -9.56
N ALA A 406 -41.47 38.92 -9.11
CA ALA A 406 -41.84 40.21 -8.52
C ALA A 406 -42.56 41.11 -9.54
N LYS A 407 -42.11 41.11 -10.80
CA LYS A 407 -42.80 41.83 -11.89
C LYS A 407 -44.18 41.26 -12.18
N LEU A 408 -44.33 39.93 -12.13
CA LEU A 408 -45.61 39.25 -12.32
C LEU A 408 -46.60 39.60 -11.21
N GLN A 409 -46.18 39.58 -9.95
CA GLN A 409 -47.00 40.02 -8.81
C GLN A 409 -47.42 41.48 -8.94
N ALA A 410 -46.51 42.36 -9.37
CA ALA A 410 -46.85 43.76 -9.62
C ALA A 410 -47.86 43.91 -10.77
N ALA A 411 -47.70 43.17 -11.86
CA ALA A 411 -48.63 43.18 -12.99
C ALA A 411 -50.03 42.66 -12.58
N ASP A 412 -50.09 41.58 -11.79
CA ASP A 412 -51.35 41.06 -11.24
C ASP A 412 -52.07 42.11 -10.36
N SER A 413 -51.32 42.87 -9.55
CA SER A 413 -51.90 43.95 -8.73
C SER A 413 -52.49 45.08 -9.58
N VAL A 414 -51.85 45.43 -10.70
CA VAL A 414 -52.34 46.46 -11.63
C VAL A 414 -53.57 45.96 -12.39
N LEU A 415 -53.56 44.70 -12.84
CA LEU A 415 -54.70 44.08 -13.50
C LEU A 415 -55.92 44.02 -12.57
N ALA A 416 -55.74 43.62 -11.31
CA ALA A 416 -56.81 43.63 -10.32
C ALA A 416 -57.39 45.05 -10.09
N ALA A 417 -56.53 46.08 -10.06
CA ALA A 417 -56.97 47.47 -9.95
C ALA A 417 -57.74 47.94 -11.21
N LEU A 418 -57.31 47.53 -12.40
CA LEU A 418 -58.00 47.84 -13.66
C LEU A 418 -59.35 47.11 -13.78
N GLU A 419 -59.42 45.84 -13.38
CA GLU A 419 -60.68 45.10 -13.30
C GLU A 419 -61.65 45.74 -12.30
N SER A 420 -61.18 46.16 -11.13
CA SER A 420 -61.99 46.90 -10.16
C SER A 420 -62.51 48.22 -10.74
N LYS A 421 -61.67 49.00 -11.43
CA LYS A 421 -62.08 50.24 -12.12
C LYS A 421 -63.08 49.98 -13.23
N ARG A 422 -62.89 48.91 -14.01
CA ARG A 422 -63.82 48.49 -15.07
C ARG A 422 -65.17 48.12 -14.47
N ASN A 423 -65.20 47.30 -13.42
CA ASN A 423 -66.44 46.93 -12.75
C ASN A 423 -67.16 48.16 -12.17
N LEU A 424 -66.42 49.14 -11.65
CA LEU A 424 -66.99 50.41 -11.18
C LEU A 424 -67.57 51.21 -12.35
N LEU A 425 -66.85 51.33 -13.46
CA LEU A 425 -67.33 51.98 -14.68
C LEU A 425 -68.58 51.29 -15.25
N ASP A 426 -68.58 49.95 -15.32
CA ASP A 426 -69.72 49.16 -15.77
C ASP A 426 -70.93 49.39 -14.84
N ALA A 427 -70.73 49.39 -13.51
CA ALA A 427 -71.78 49.71 -12.54
C ALA A 427 -72.29 51.16 -12.67
N VAL A 428 -71.42 52.14 -12.95
CA VAL A 428 -71.82 53.53 -13.22
C VAL A 428 -72.64 53.62 -14.51
N VAL A 429 -72.21 52.97 -15.58
CA VAL A 429 -72.94 52.92 -16.86
C VAL A 429 -74.31 52.25 -16.67
N GLU A 430 -74.38 51.15 -15.92
CA GLU A 430 -75.62 50.46 -15.60
C GLU A 430 -76.55 51.34 -14.72
N SER A 431 -75.99 52.07 -13.76
CA SER A 431 -76.74 53.06 -12.95
C SER A 431 -77.28 54.23 -13.81
N LEU A 432 -76.51 54.71 -14.77
CA LEU A 432 -76.93 55.76 -15.71
C LEU A 432 -78.02 55.26 -16.66
N ASN A 433 -77.93 54.01 -17.12
CA ASN A 433 -78.95 53.35 -17.94
C ASN A 433 -80.25 53.09 -17.17
N THR A 434 -80.17 52.74 -15.88
CA THR A 434 -81.36 52.58 -15.02
C THR A 434 -82.00 53.92 -14.67
N VAL A 435 -81.23 54.99 -14.46
CA VAL A 435 -81.77 56.35 -14.24
C VAL A 435 -82.39 56.94 -15.51
N THR A 436 -81.77 56.74 -16.69
CA THR A 436 -82.33 57.23 -17.96
C THR A 436 -83.56 56.43 -18.42
N ASN A 437 -83.63 55.12 -18.15
CA ASN A 437 -84.84 54.33 -18.42
C ASN A 437 -85.93 54.49 -17.33
N GLY A 438 -85.55 54.75 -16.08
CA GLY A 438 -86.49 55.05 -14.99
C GLY A 438 -87.22 56.38 -15.18
N LYS A 439 -86.56 57.41 -15.75
CA LYS A 439 -87.21 58.68 -16.12
C LYS A 439 -88.12 58.60 -17.35
N ARG A 440 -88.14 57.48 -18.07
CA ARG A 440 -89.05 57.26 -19.22
C ARG A 440 -90.37 56.58 -18.82
N LYS A 441 -90.55 56.27 -17.53
CA LYS A 441 -91.83 55.89 -16.90
C LYS A 441 -92.10 56.75 -15.66
N ALA A 442 -92.42 58.03 -15.89
CA ALA A 442 -93.22 58.85 -15.00
C ALA A 442 -93.98 59.86 -15.86
#